data_AF-A0AAN6S2T1-F1
#
_entry.id   AF-A0AAN6S2T1-F1
#
_cell.length_a   1.000
_cell.length_b   1.000
_cell.length_c   1.000
_cell.angle_alpha   90.00
_cell.angle_beta   90.00
_cell.angle_gamma   90.00
#
_symmetry.space_group_name_H-M   'P 1'
#
loop_
_entity.id
_entity.type
_entity.pdbx_description
1 polymer ?
#
loop_
_entity_poly.entity_id
_entity_poly.type
_entity_poly.pdbx_seq_one_letter_code
_entity_poly.pdbx_strand_id
1 'polypeptide(L)'
;PPCLICGTPSSFREVLPYNTNGNALRPYYRCEPCDKFVTFADLIGCHPDNPPCNCEPRMASREVVTGSNAQCGAGRKVWRCAEGRCRYWKLSP
;
A
#
# COMPACT_ATOMS: atom_id res chain seq x y z
N PRO A 1 10.52 -2.17 1.84
CA PRO A 1 10.69 -3.31 0.89
C PRO A 1 11.31 -2.80 -0.43
N PRO A 2 12.06 -3.61 -1.18
CA PRO A 2 12.56 -3.21 -2.49
C PRO A 2 11.44 -2.77 -3.43
N CYS A 3 11.67 -1.74 -4.24
CA CYS A 3 10.71 -1.30 -5.24
C CYS A 3 10.46 -2.40 -6.28
N LEU A 4 9.21 -2.74 -6.56
CA LEU A 4 8.85 -3.75 -7.56
C LEU A 4 9.09 -3.31 -9.02
N ILE A 5 9.54 -2.07 -9.23
CA ILE A 5 9.85 -1.51 -10.56
C ILE A 5 11.36 -1.57 -10.79
N CYS A 6 12.16 -0.98 -9.89
CA CYS A 6 13.62 -0.85 -10.09
C CYS A 6 14.48 -1.70 -9.15
N GLY A 7 13.89 -2.43 -8.20
CA GLY A 7 14.62 -3.25 -7.22
C GLY A 7 15.36 -2.48 -6.12
N THR A 8 15.45 -1.15 -6.19
CA THR A 8 16.13 -0.34 -5.16
C THR A 8 15.40 -0.41 -3.82
N PRO A 9 16.12 -0.45 -2.68
CA PRO A 9 15.51 -0.32 -1.35
C PRO A 9 14.67 0.95 -1.23
N SER A 10 13.48 0.82 -0.66
CA SER A 10 12.61 1.96 -0.35
C SER A 10 13.07 2.70 0.91
N SER A 11 12.83 4.00 0.97
CA SER A 11 13.05 4.82 2.17
C SER A 11 11.76 4.96 2.99
N PHE A 12 11.89 4.97 4.31
CA PHE A 12 10.80 5.25 5.25
C PHE A 12 10.50 6.75 5.27
N ARG A 13 9.21 7.08 5.28
CA ARG A 13 8.68 8.45 5.34
C ARG A 13 7.41 8.46 6.19
N GLU A 14 7.00 9.64 6.61
CA GLU A 14 5.71 9.87 7.26
C GLU A 14 4.89 10.85 6.43
N VAL A 15 3.58 10.59 6.31
CA VAL A 15 2.67 11.53 5.65
C VAL A 15 2.50 12.76 6.53
N LEU A 16 2.60 13.93 5.91
CA LEU A 16 2.53 15.22 6.61
C LEU A 16 1.19 15.37 7.37
N PRO A 17 1.19 16.04 8.55
CA PRO A 17 0.01 16.16 9.41
C PRO A 17 -1.16 16.90 8.75
N TYR A 18 -0.88 17.78 7.78
CA TYR A 18 -1.89 18.55 7.05
C TYR A 18 -2.44 17.82 5.81
N ASN A 19 -2.21 16.50 5.69
CA ASN A 19 -2.79 15.71 4.60
C ASN A 19 -4.30 15.54 4.79
N THR A 20 -5.09 16.16 3.93
CA THR A 20 -6.57 16.14 3.98
C THR A 20 -7.19 14.85 3.46
N ASN A 21 -6.41 13.91 2.94
CA ASN A 21 -6.90 12.67 2.33
C ASN A 21 -7.03 11.52 3.35
N GLY A 22 -7.14 11.82 4.64
CA GLY A 22 -7.31 10.83 5.70
C GLY A 22 -6.11 9.92 5.94
N ASN A 23 -4.92 10.29 5.44
CA ASN A 23 -3.68 9.53 5.62
C ASN A 23 -2.62 10.30 6.42
N ALA A 24 -2.99 11.43 7.04
CA ALA A 24 -2.08 12.21 7.88
C ALA A 24 -1.37 11.34 8.92
N LEU A 25 -0.08 11.60 9.13
CA LEU A 25 0.79 10.92 10.09
C LEU A 25 1.01 9.42 9.82
N ARG A 26 0.48 8.87 8.72
CA ARG A 26 0.71 7.46 8.40
C ARG A 26 2.14 7.25 7.90
N PRO A 27 2.89 6.30 8.45
CA PRO A 27 4.21 5.96 7.94
C PRO A 27 4.10 5.13 6.65
N TYR A 28 5.02 5.34 5.72
CA TYR A 28 5.04 4.64 4.43
C TYR A 28 6.46 4.49 3.87
N TYR A 29 6.58 3.58 2.93
CA TYR A 29 7.79 3.35 2.15
C TYR A 29 7.64 3.94 0.75
N ARG A 30 8.63 4.73 0.32
CA ARG A 30 8.72 5.32 -1.03
C ARG A 30 10.02 4.89 -1.70
N CYS A 31 9.94 4.61 -2.98
CA CYS A 31 11.11 4.47 -3.83
C CYS A 31 11.50 5.87 -4.33
N GLU A 32 12.67 6.37 -3.90
CA GLU A 32 13.16 7.68 -4.32
C GLU A 32 13.50 7.74 -5.82
N PRO A 33 14.21 6.74 -6.42
CA PRO A 33 14.51 6.77 -7.85
C PRO A 33 13.27 6.77 -8.77
N CYS A 34 12.23 6.04 -8.41
CA CYS A 34 11.01 5.95 -9.22
C CYS A 34 10.00 7.06 -8.91
N ASP A 35 10.20 7.81 -7.83
CA ASP A 35 9.16 8.63 -7.20
C ASP A 35 7.82 7.88 -7.08
N LYS A 36 7.84 6.73 -6.41
CA LYS A 36 6.62 5.92 -6.21
C LYS A 36 6.46 5.49 -4.76
N PHE A 37 5.23 5.63 -4.26
CA PHE A 37 4.76 4.91 -3.08
C PHE A 37 4.88 3.41 -3.30
N VAL A 38 5.36 2.66 -2.31
CA VAL A 38 5.43 1.19 -2.39
C VAL A 38 4.49 0.50 -1.40
N THR A 39 4.46 0.88 -0.13
CA THR A 39 3.45 0.40 0.84
C THR A 39 3.40 1.27 2.10
N PHE A 40 2.31 1.21 2.85
CA PHE A 40 2.24 1.77 4.21
C PHE A 40 3.03 0.88 5.18
N ALA A 41 3.60 1.50 6.21
CA ALA A 41 4.42 0.83 7.22
C ALA A 41 3.70 0.62 8.56
N ASP A 42 2.44 1.03 8.67
CA ASP A 42 1.56 0.75 9.82
C ASP A 42 0.74 -0.55 9.60
N LEU A 43 -0.20 -0.89 10.49
CA LEU A 43 -1.10 -2.05 10.35
C LEU A 43 -2.54 -1.67 9.95
N ILE A 44 -2.82 -0.40 9.66
CA ILE A 44 -4.18 0.07 9.34
C ILE A 44 -4.68 -0.62 8.06
N GLY A 45 -5.84 -1.28 8.15
CA GLY A 45 -6.45 -2.03 7.06
C GLY A 45 -5.94 -3.47 6.91
N CYS A 46 -4.97 -3.91 7.72
CA CYS A 46 -4.58 -5.31 7.82
C CYS A 46 -5.54 -6.04 8.77
N HIS A 47 -6.20 -7.08 8.27
CA HIS A 47 -7.09 -7.94 9.05
C HIS A 47 -6.78 -9.41 8.77
N PRO A 48 -6.87 -10.32 9.78
CA PRO A 48 -6.68 -11.75 9.56
C PRO A 48 -7.60 -12.35 8.49
N ASP A 49 -8.82 -11.80 8.35
CA ASP A 49 -9.80 -12.27 7.37
C ASP A 49 -9.59 -11.72 5.95
N ASN A 50 -8.62 -10.80 5.77
CA ASN A 50 -8.27 -10.35 4.44
C ASN A 50 -7.70 -11.52 3.63
N PRO A 51 -8.01 -11.64 2.33
CA PRO A 51 -7.41 -12.67 1.50
C PRO A 51 -5.88 -12.54 1.48
N PRO A 52 -5.12 -13.64 1.48
CA PRO A 52 -3.67 -13.58 1.40
C PRO A 52 -3.22 -13.01 0.07
N CYS A 53 -2.09 -12.30 0.08
CA CYS A 53 -1.45 -11.78 -1.13
C CYS A 53 -0.61 -12.86 -1.84
N ASN A 54 0.07 -12.49 -2.94
CA ASN A 54 0.88 -13.39 -3.77
C ASN A 54 2.37 -13.44 -3.38
N CYS A 55 2.70 -13.15 -2.12
CA CYS A 55 4.07 -13.35 -1.65
C CYS A 55 4.33 -14.82 -1.31
N GLU A 56 5.61 -15.17 -1.22
CA GLU A 56 6.09 -16.49 -0.79
C GLU A 56 7.03 -16.29 0.42
N PRO A 57 6.68 -16.81 1.62
CA PRO A 57 5.40 -17.45 1.96
C PRO A 57 4.22 -16.48 1.81
N ARG A 58 2.99 -17.02 1.71
CA ARG A 58 1.76 -16.21 1.61
C ARG A 58 1.67 -15.28 2.82
N MET A 59 1.38 -14.00 2.56
CA MET A 59 1.30 -12.96 3.60
C MET A 59 -0.03 -12.23 3.57
N ALA A 60 -0.36 -11.53 4.65
CA ALA A 60 -1.58 -10.73 4.75
C ALA A 60 -1.67 -9.66 3.64
N SER A 61 -2.90 -9.37 3.22
CA SER A 61 -3.20 -8.18 2.44
C SER A 61 -3.77 -7.08 3.33
N ARG A 62 -3.80 -5.86 2.81
CA ARG A 62 -4.31 -4.65 3.44
C ARG A 62 -5.45 -4.09 2.61
N GLU A 63 -6.59 -3.82 3.24
CA GLU A 63 -7.66 -3.03 2.64
C GLU A 63 -7.27 -1.55 2.64
N VAL A 64 -7.37 -0.90 1.47
CA VAL A 64 -7.17 0.53 1.31
C VAL A 64 -8.28 1.13 0.46
N VAL A 65 -8.54 2.41 0.63
CA VAL A 65 -9.49 3.18 -0.19
C VAL A 65 -8.74 3.82 -1.35
N THR A 66 -9.29 3.73 -2.56
CA THR A 66 -8.71 4.32 -3.76
C THR A 66 -8.84 5.84 -3.75
N GLY A 67 -7.75 6.52 -4.12
CA GLY A 67 -7.76 7.97 -4.33
C GLY A 67 -8.49 8.40 -5.61
N SER A 68 -8.63 9.71 -5.80
CA SER A 68 -9.34 10.33 -6.92
C SER A 68 -8.87 9.90 -8.31
N ASN A 69 -7.58 9.60 -8.48
CA ASN A 69 -6.98 9.25 -9.76
C ASN A 69 -6.91 7.73 -10.02
N ALA A 70 -7.63 6.92 -9.25
CA ALA A 70 -7.59 5.47 -9.43
C ALA A 70 -8.42 5.01 -10.65
N GLN A 71 -7.86 4.14 -11.47
CA GLN A 71 -8.52 3.60 -12.67
C GLN A 71 -9.82 2.83 -12.38
N CYS A 72 -9.92 2.19 -11.20
CA CYS A 72 -11.14 1.49 -10.78
C CYS A 72 -12.20 2.42 -10.13
N GLY A 73 -11.99 3.74 -10.17
CA GLY A 73 -12.85 4.73 -9.54
C GLY A 73 -12.37 5.12 -8.14
N ALA A 74 -12.73 6.34 -7.73
CA ALA A 74 -12.43 6.89 -6.42
C ALA A 74 -13.29 6.25 -5.32
N GLY A 75 -12.78 6.18 -4.09
CA GLY A 75 -13.55 5.73 -2.93
C GLY A 75 -13.81 4.22 -2.87
N ARG A 76 -13.25 3.43 -3.79
CA ARG A 76 -13.38 1.97 -3.81
C ARG A 76 -12.44 1.35 -2.80
N LYS A 77 -12.91 0.31 -2.11
CA LYS A 77 -12.06 -0.53 -1.26
C LYS A 77 -11.35 -1.56 -2.11
N VAL A 78 -10.04 -1.69 -1.91
CA VAL A 78 -9.20 -2.69 -2.57
C VAL A 78 -8.27 -3.34 -1.57
N TRP A 79 -8.08 -4.64 -1.66
CA TRP A 79 -6.99 -5.33 -0.98
C TRP A 79 -5.72 -5.23 -1.80
N ARG A 80 -4.59 -4.98 -1.15
CA ARG A 80 -3.24 -4.99 -1.75
C ARG A 80 -2.25 -5.69 -0.83
N CYS A 81 -1.09 -6.10 -1.35
CA CYS A 81 -0.03 -6.68 -0.52
C CYS A 81 0.32 -5.73 0.64
N ALA A 82 0.20 -6.19 1.89
CA ALA A 82 0.44 -5.34 3.06
C ALA A 82 1.92 -4.90 3.16
N GLU A 83 2.83 -5.76 2.72
CA GLU A 83 4.27 -5.50 2.74
C GLU A 83 4.81 -4.89 1.44
N GLY A 84 4.00 -4.70 0.40
CA GLY A 84 4.46 -4.17 -0.89
C GLY A 84 5.51 -5.04 -1.61
N ARG A 85 5.58 -6.35 -1.33
CA ARG A 85 6.55 -7.29 -1.92
C ARG A 85 6.04 -8.03 -3.15
N CYS A 86 4.75 -7.92 -3.46
CA CYS A 86 4.17 -8.42 -4.70
C CYS A 86 3.12 -7.44 -5.26
N ARG A 87 2.68 -7.69 -6.50
CA ARG A 87 1.69 -6.85 -7.21
C ARG A 87 0.24 -7.24 -6.93
N TYR A 88 -0.01 -8.01 -5.87
CA TYR A 88 -1.37 -8.44 -5.50
C TYR A 88 -2.29 -7.24 -5.34
N TRP A 89 -3.42 -7.28 -6.02
CA TRP A 89 -4.56 -6.40 -5.77
C TRP A 89 -5.86 -7.11 -6.10
N LYS A 90 -6.94 -6.76 -5.39
CA LYS A 90 -8.30 -7.22 -5.67
C LYS A 90 -9.30 -6.17 -5.17
N LEU A 91 -10.44 -6.01 -5.83
CA LEU A 91 -11.56 -5.25 -5.25
C LEU A 91 -12.04 -5.94 -3.98
N SER A 92 -12.22 -5.15 -2.92
CA SER A 92 -12.91 -5.61 -1.71
C SER A 92 -14.42 -5.58 -1.99
N PRO A 93 -15.20 -6.55 -1.46
CA PRO A 93 -16.65 -6.60 -1.55
C PRO A 93 -17.35 -5.30 -1.12
#